data_AF-A0A1J3DZ37-F1
#
_entry.id   AF-A0A1J3DZ37-F1
#
_cell.length_a   1.000
_cell.length_b   1.000
_cell.length_c   1.000
_cell.angle_alpha   90.00
_cell.angle_beta   90.00
_cell.angle_gamma   90.00
#
_symmetry.space_group_name_H-M   'P 1'
#
loop_
_entity.id
_entity.type
_entity.pdbx_description
1 polymer ?
#
loop_
_entity_poly.entity_id
_entity_poly.type
_entity_poly.pdbx_seq_one_letter_code
_entity_poly.pdbx_strand_id
1 'polypeptide(L)'
;MKVHPTNIITGYKIAAKEACSYIQNKLAVSVESLGEHALLNAAKTSMSSKLINADPEFFAKLVVDSIKYVRQENFLGEPRYNIKSINILKAHGQSSTESQLIKGYAIQTVKAHQSMPTIVEKAKIACLDFNLNKFRLQLGIQVLVDDPKNLELIRQKECNVLKDRLNKIISAGANVILTRMGIDDTASQYMNASGVLGLRRVEKGDLHRIAKLTGATVITTMATPEGEEVFDPKSLGECDLVAERAVG
;
A
#
# COMPACT_ATOMS: atom_id res chain seq x y z
N MET A 1 34.20 48.47 -19.82
CA MET A 1 34.48 47.36 -18.89
C MET A 1 33.45 46.26 -19.12
N LYS A 2 33.69 45.36 -20.09
CA LYS A 2 32.80 44.22 -20.37
C LYS A 2 33.40 43.00 -19.69
N VAL A 3 32.79 42.57 -18.59
CA VAL A 3 33.23 41.35 -17.89
C VAL A 3 32.82 40.15 -18.73
N HIS A 4 33.77 39.26 -19.00
CA HIS A 4 33.48 38.03 -19.74
C HIS A 4 32.56 37.13 -18.92
N PRO A 5 31.46 36.58 -19.48
CA PRO A 5 30.51 35.75 -18.73
C PRO A 5 31.16 34.58 -17.98
N THR A 6 32.23 33.99 -18.52
CA THR A 6 33.00 32.93 -17.84
C THR A 6 33.56 33.37 -16.49
N ASN A 7 34.02 34.62 -16.37
CA ASN A 7 34.56 35.14 -15.11
C ASN A 7 33.45 35.33 -14.06
N ILE A 8 32.24 35.70 -14.51
CA ILE A 8 31.06 35.80 -13.66
C ILE A 8 30.65 34.42 -13.14
N ILE A 9 30.64 33.41 -14.01
CA ILE A 9 30.32 32.01 -13.63
C ILE A 9 31.34 31.49 -12.61
N THR A 10 32.64 31.72 -12.84
CA THR A 10 33.70 31.31 -11.90
C THR A 10 33.55 32.02 -10.57
N GLY A 11 33.26 33.33 -10.57
CA GLY A 11 32.97 34.09 -9.36
C GLY A 11 31.80 33.52 -8.56
N TYR A 12 30.68 33.21 -9.21
CA TYR A 12 29.52 32.60 -8.53
C TYR A 12 29.80 31.20 -7.98
N LYS A 13 30.60 30.37 -8.67
CA LYS A 13 30.98 29.06 -8.16
C LYS A 13 31.82 29.16 -6.88
N ILE A 14 32.78 30.08 -6.84
CA ILE A 14 33.61 30.32 -5.66
C ILE A 14 32.73 30.85 -4.52
N ALA A 15 31.89 31.85 -4.79
CA ALA A 15 30.98 32.42 -3.80
C ALA A 15 29.99 31.38 -3.25
N ALA A 16 29.44 30.51 -4.10
CA ALA A 16 28.53 29.45 -3.66
C ALA A 16 29.22 28.44 -2.74
N LYS A 17 30.49 28.09 -3.02
CA LYS A 17 31.25 27.16 -2.17
C LYS A 17 31.50 27.75 -0.78
N GLU A 18 31.93 29.01 -0.72
CA GLU A 18 32.13 29.73 0.55
C GLU A 18 30.81 29.90 1.32
N ALA A 19 29.71 30.21 0.62
CA ALA A 19 28.39 30.31 1.22
C ALA A 19 27.93 28.97 1.83
N CYS A 20 28.11 27.84 1.13
CA CYS A 20 27.80 26.52 1.66
C CYS A 20 28.67 26.18 2.89
N SER A 21 29.96 26.50 2.86
CA SER A 21 30.84 26.29 4.01
C SER A 21 30.42 27.13 5.23
N TYR A 22 30.05 28.39 5.00
CA TYR A 22 29.54 29.26 6.05
C TYR A 22 28.25 28.70 6.69
N ILE A 23 27.31 28.21 5.86
CA ILE A 23 26.07 27.60 6.35
C ILE A 23 26.37 26.38 7.22
N GLN A 24 27.26 25.48 6.78
CA GLN A 24 27.63 24.28 7.53
C GLN A 24 28.31 24.62 8.86
N ASN A 25 29.19 25.62 8.88
CA ASN A 25 29.99 25.93 10.08
C ASN A 25 29.26 26.82 11.09
N LYS A 26 28.35 27.70 10.65
CA LYS A 26 27.74 28.71 11.52
C LYS A 26 26.23 28.59 11.73
N LEU A 27 25.51 27.95 10.81
CA LEU A 27 24.04 27.89 10.85
C LEU A 27 23.50 26.48 11.12
N ALA A 28 24.29 25.43 10.87
CA ALA A 28 23.90 24.07 11.18
C ALA A 28 24.00 23.81 12.69
N VAL A 29 22.91 23.30 13.26
CA VAL A 29 22.83 22.87 14.66
C VAL A 29 22.58 21.36 14.68
N SER A 30 23.21 20.65 15.62
CA SER A 30 23.03 19.20 15.75
C SER A 30 21.58 18.85 16.05
N VAL A 31 21.02 17.89 15.29
CA VAL A 31 19.63 17.44 15.41
C VAL A 31 19.35 16.81 16.79
N GLU A 32 20.36 16.24 17.45
CA GLU A 32 20.24 15.64 18.79
C GLU A 32 19.88 16.68 19.87
N SER A 33 20.25 17.94 19.64
CA SER A 33 19.91 19.06 20.53
C SER A 33 18.53 19.68 20.21
N LEU A 34 17.93 19.30 19.07
CA LEU A 34 16.65 19.84 18.62
C LEU A 34 15.51 18.93 19.11
N GLY A 35 14.73 19.45 20.06
CA GLY A 35 13.49 18.81 20.48
C GLY A 35 12.41 18.82 19.39
N GLU A 36 11.30 18.14 19.67
CA GLU A 36 10.14 18.05 18.77
C GLU A 36 9.56 19.40 18.36
N HIS A 37 9.65 20.40 19.23
CA HIS A 37 9.23 21.77 18.93
C HIS A 37 9.93 22.37 17.71
N ALA A 38 11.20 22.03 17.47
CA ALA A 38 11.92 22.51 16.31
C ALA A 38 11.35 21.91 15.00
N LEU A 39 10.95 20.64 15.02
CA LEU A 39 10.31 19.98 13.89
C LEU A 39 8.92 20.58 13.60
N LEU A 40 8.14 20.85 14.64
CA LEU A 40 6.85 21.52 14.51
C LEU A 40 7.01 22.93 13.90
N ASN A 41 7.99 23.70 14.37
CA ASN A 41 8.24 25.05 13.86
C ASN A 41 8.73 25.03 12.39
N ALA A 42 9.57 24.07 12.02
CA ALA A 42 10.00 23.88 10.63
C ALA A 42 8.82 23.50 9.71
N ALA A 43 7.92 22.61 10.18
CA ALA A 43 6.71 22.24 9.47
C ALA A 43 5.76 23.45 9.32
N LYS A 44 5.51 24.23 10.38
CA LYS A 44 4.70 25.46 10.36
C LYS A 44 5.26 26.46 9.34
N THR A 45 6.57 26.71 9.37
CA THR A 45 7.25 27.62 8.43
C THR A 45 7.07 27.18 6.98
N SER A 46 7.12 25.87 6.71
CA SER A 46 6.95 25.32 5.35
C SER A 46 5.52 25.38 4.82
N MET A 47 4.54 25.55 5.70
CA MET A 47 3.11 25.64 5.37
C MET A 47 2.60 27.08 5.31
N SER A 48 3.34 28.06 5.82
CA SER A 48 2.88 29.44 6.00
C SER A 48 2.42 30.13 4.71
N SER A 49 2.99 29.75 3.57
CA SER A 49 2.64 30.29 2.25
C SER A 49 1.53 29.52 1.52
N LYS A 50 0.92 28.52 2.16
CA LYS A 50 -0.09 27.62 1.55
C LYS A 50 -1.46 27.81 2.19
N LEU A 51 -2.50 27.34 1.51
CA LEU A 51 -3.89 27.36 2.00
C LEU A 51 -4.08 26.68 3.37
N ILE A 52 -3.21 25.73 3.69
CA ILE A 52 -3.22 24.95 4.94
C ILE A 52 -2.80 25.81 6.16
N ASN A 53 -2.32 27.04 5.94
CA ASN A 53 -1.93 27.97 7.00
C ASN A 53 -3.10 28.51 7.84
N ALA A 54 -4.36 28.14 7.55
CA ALA A 54 -5.47 28.43 8.45
C ALA A 54 -5.29 27.73 9.81
N ASP A 55 -4.80 26.48 9.80
CA ASP A 55 -4.64 25.64 11.00
C ASP A 55 -3.23 25.00 11.07
N PRO A 56 -2.16 25.82 11.13
CA PRO A 56 -0.79 25.32 10.97
C PRO A 56 -0.34 24.43 12.14
N GLU A 57 -0.87 24.66 13.35
CA GLU A 57 -0.64 23.83 14.54
C GLU A 57 -1.06 22.38 14.32
N PHE A 58 -2.27 22.20 13.80
CA PHE A 58 -2.90 20.91 13.61
C PHE A 58 -2.18 20.10 12.54
N PHE A 59 -1.96 20.69 11.35
CA PHE A 59 -1.29 20.01 10.26
C PHE A 59 0.19 19.78 10.52
N ALA A 60 0.89 20.68 11.24
CA ALA A 60 2.28 20.46 11.63
C ALA A 60 2.40 19.22 12.53
N LYS A 61 1.51 19.08 13.52
CA LYS A 61 1.47 17.91 14.39
C LYS A 61 1.17 16.63 13.60
N LEU A 62 0.16 16.66 12.73
CA LEU A 62 -0.21 15.52 11.88
C LEU A 62 0.97 15.04 11.02
N VAL A 63 1.72 15.96 10.41
CA VAL A 63 2.87 15.63 9.56
C VAL A 63 4.03 15.06 10.37
N VAL A 64 4.37 15.68 11.51
CA VAL A 64 5.46 15.20 12.38
C VAL A 64 5.15 13.80 12.91
N ASP A 65 3.93 13.58 13.40
CA ASP A 65 3.48 12.27 13.89
C ASP A 65 3.54 11.22 12.77
N SER A 66 3.03 11.55 11.57
CA SER A 66 3.06 10.64 10.40
C SER A 66 4.48 10.21 10.01
N ILE A 67 5.43 11.16 10.00
CA ILE A 67 6.82 10.87 9.62
C ILE A 67 7.50 9.98 10.67
N LYS A 68 7.24 10.22 11.96
CA LYS A 68 7.77 9.39 13.05
C LYS A 68 7.33 7.93 12.92
N TYR A 69 6.08 7.66 12.56
CA TYR A 69 5.57 6.30 12.36
C TYR A 69 6.23 5.56 11.19
N VAL A 70 6.76 6.27 10.20
CA VAL A 70 7.36 5.69 8.99
C VAL A 70 8.88 5.56 9.11
N ARG A 71 9.44 5.81 10.29
CA ARG A 71 10.86 5.57 10.56
C ARG A 71 11.19 4.11 10.29
N GLN A 72 12.11 3.89 9.37
CA GLN A 72 12.70 2.58 9.08
C GLN A 72 14.18 2.64 9.37
N GLU A 73 14.74 1.57 9.91
CA GLU A 73 16.19 1.46 10.07
C GLU A 73 16.74 0.67 8.89
N ASN A 74 17.77 1.21 8.25
CA ASN A 74 18.52 0.46 7.24
C ASN A 74 19.30 -0.66 7.94
N PHE A 75 19.84 -1.60 7.16
CA PHE A 75 20.71 -2.68 7.66
C PHE A 75 21.92 -2.14 8.47
N LEU A 76 22.36 -0.91 8.17
CA LEU A 76 23.47 -0.23 8.86
C LEU A 76 23.03 0.54 10.13
N GLY A 77 21.77 0.44 10.56
CA GLY A 77 21.25 1.13 11.74
C GLY A 77 20.91 2.62 11.51
N GLU A 78 21.09 3.13 10.30
CA GLU A 78 20.72 4.51 9.97
C GLU A 78 19.21 4.68 9.80
N PRO A 79 18.59 5.69 10.45
CA PRO A 79 17.18 5.97 10.28
C PRO A 79 16.88 6.57 8.91
N ARG A 80 16.01 5.92 8.14
CA ARG A 80 15.51 6.36 6.84
C ARG A 80 14.01 6.57 6.90
N TYR A 81 13.58 7.74 6.43
CA TYR A 81 12.17 8.12 6.36
C TYR A 81 11.70 8.08 4.90
N ASN A 82 10.88 7.09 4.57
CA ASN A 82 10.34 6.94 3.22
C ASN A 82 9.01 7.70 3.09
N ILE A 83 9.07 8.94 2.58
CA ILE A 83 7.89 9.80 2.41
C ILE A 83 6.80 9.13 1.55
N LYS A 84 7.20 8.34 0.54
CA LYS A 84 6.29 7.60 -0.35
C LYS A 84 5.51 6.46 0.33
N SER A 85 5.84 6.13 1.58
CA SER A 85 5.10 5.13 2.36
C SER A 85 3.88 5.71 3.07
N ILE A 86 3.78 7.03 3.20
CA ILE A 86 2.59 7.71 3.72
C ILE A 86 1.58 7.83 2.59
N ASN A 87 0.40 7.24 2.76
CA ASN A 87 -0.70 7.41 1.82
C ASN A 87 -1.57 8.60 2.23
N ILE A 88 -1.91 9.47 1.28
CA ILE A 88 -2.75 10.65 1.51
C ILE A 88 -4.06 10.43 0.76
N LEU A 89 -5.10 10.06 1.50
CA LEU A 89 -6.45 9.95 0.96
C LEU A 89 -7.16 11.29 1.06
N LYS A 90 -7.74 11.74 -0.06
CA LYS A 90 -8.51 12.98 -0.13
C LYS A 90 -9.98 12.61 -0.32
N ALA A 91 -10.77 12.77 0.73
CA ALA A 91 -12.22 12.70 0.67
C ALA A 91 -12.77 14.13 0.86
N HIS A 92 -13.69 14.53 -0.01
CA HIS A 92 -14.39 15.79 0.13
C HIS A 92 -15.53 15.62 1.14
N GLY A 93 -15.59 16.51 2.12
CA GLY A 93 -16.57 16.48 3.20
C GLY A 93 -15.96 17.10 4.46
N GLN A 94 -16.79 17.37 5.47
CA GLN A 94 -16.35 17.83 6.79
C GLN A 94 -15.48 19.10 6.78
N SER A 95 -14.83 19.42 7.91
CA SER A 95 -13.87 20.53 8.04
C SER A 95 -12.43 20.07 7.79
N SER A 96 -11.53 20.99 7.41
CA SER A 96 -10.09 20.72 7.28
C SER A 96 -9.46 20.18 8.58
N THR A 97 -9.93 20.68 9.72
CA THR A 97 -9.49 20.29 11.07
C THR A 97 -9.98 18.91 11.49
N GLU A 98 -10.88 18.29 10.74
CA GLU A 98 -11.37 16.93 11.00
C GLU A 98 -10.52 15.86 10.29
N SER A 99 -9.42 16.25 9.63
CA SER A 99 -8.46 15.32 9.01
C SER A 99 -7.79 14.43 10.06
N GLN A 100 -7.97 13.11 9.99
CA GLN A 100 -7.43 12.19 10.99
C GLN A 100 -6.15 11.49 10.50
N LEU A 101 -5.19 11.30 11.42
CA LEU A 101 -4.08 10.39 11.23
C LEU A 101 -4.51 8.97 11.59
N ILE A 102 -4.53 8.08 10.60
CA ILE A 102 -4.80 6.65 10.82
C ILE A 102 -3.50 5.97 11.24
N LYS A 103 -3.50 5.33 12.42
CA LYS A 103 -2.38 4.51 12.92
C LYS A 103 -2.37 3.15 12.21
N GLY A 104 -2.01 3.17 10.93
CA GLY A 104 -2.05 2.00 10.06
C GLY A 104 -1.94 2.43 8.60
N TYR A 105 -2.46 1.58 7.72
CA TYR A 105 -2.53 1.89 6.28
C TYR A 105 -3.98 2.00 5.84
N ALA A 106 -4.28 3.02 5.04
CA ALA A 106 -5.60 3.22 4.47
C ALA A 106 -5.50 3.20 2.95
N ILE A 107 -6.47 2.55 2.29
CA ILE A 107 -6.61 2.50 0.84
C ILE A 107 -8.04 2.85 0.46
N GLN A 108 -8.19 3.50 -0.69
CA GLN A 108 -9.51 3.77 -1.26
C GLN A 108 -9.88 2.66 -2.22
N THR A 109 -10.56 1.63 -1.73
CA THR A 109 -11.02 0.49 -2.53
C THR A 109 -12.42 0.06 -2.12
N VAL A 110 -13.04 -0.78 -2.95
CA VAL A 110 -14.39 -1.31 -2.72
C VAL A 110 -14.30 -2.82 -2.57
N LYS A 111 -15.12 -3.38 -1.68
CA LYS A 111 -15.28 -4.82 -1.52
C LYS A 111 -15.69 -5.49 -2.83
N ALA A 112 -15.28 -6.75 -2.98
CA ALA A 112 -15.67 -7.55 -4.15
C ALA A 112 -17.18 -7.81 -4.17
N HIS A 113 -17.79 -8.03 -3.00
CA HIS A 113 -19.24 -8.17 -2.83
C HIS A 113 -19.74 -7.35 -1.64
N GLN A 114 -20.95 -6.78 -1.74
CA GLN A 114 -21.48 -5.87 -0.70
C GLN A 114 -21.75 -6.56 0.63
N SER A 115 -22.19 -7.83 0.59
CA SER A 115 -22.49 -8.63 1.79
C SER A 115 -21.27 -9.14 2.54
N MET A 116 -20.05 -8.90 2.04
CA MET A 116 -18.82 -9.25 2.76
C MET A 116 -18.70 -8.44 4.06
N PRO A 117 -18.06 -9.00 5.11
CA PRO A 117 -17.94 -8.34 6.40
C PRO A 117 -17.25 -6.99 6.25
N THR A 118 -17.80 -5.95 6.90
CA THR A 118 -17.21 -4.60 6.96
C THR A 118 -16.09 -4.51 7.98
N ILE A 119 -16.13 -5.36 9.01
CA ILE A 119 -15.18 -5.37 10.12
C ILE A 119 -14.68 -6.80 10.30
N VAL A 120 -13.35 -6.95 10.32
CA VAL A 120 -12.66 -8.22 10.56
C VAL A 120 -11.62 -8.00 11.65
N GLU A 121 -11.83 -8.64 12.79
CA GLU A 121 -10.87 -8.66 13.91
C GLU A 121 -9.82 -9.77 13.71
N LYS A 122 -8.59 -9.53 14.17
CA LYS A 122 -7.44 -10.46 14.03
C LYS A 122 -7.31 -10.98 12.60
N ALA A 123 -7.22 -10.05 11.67
CA ALA A 123 -7.19 -10.30 10.25
C ALA A 123 -5.87 -10.95 9.83
N LYS A 124 -5.96 -12.10 9.18
CA LYS A 124 -4.88 -12.71 8.40
C LYS A 124 -5.03 -12.30 6.94
N ILE A 125 -4.06 -11.55 6.42
CA ILE A 125 -4.13 -10.86 5.13
C ILE A 125 -3.30 -11.62 4.10
N ALA A 126 -3.94 -12.05 3.02
CA ALA A 126 -3.29 -12.60 1.84
C ALA A 126 -3.12 -11.52 0.76
N CYS A 127 -1.89 -11.27 0.33
CA CYS A 127 -1.57 -10.28 -0.72
C CYS A 127 -1.25 -11.00 -2.04
N LEU A 128 -2.13 -10.86 -3.05
CA LEU A 128 -2.05 -11.59 -4.32
C LEU A 128 -1.83 -10.64 -5.51
N ASP A 129 -0.83 -10.94 -6.36
CA ASP A 129 -0.53 -10.25 -7.63
C ASP A 129 -1.05 -11.04 -8.86
N PHE A 130 -2.07 -11.86 -8.67
CA PHE A 130 -2.79 -12.56 -9.75
C PHE A 130 -4.29 -12.41 -9.61
N ASN A 131 -5.04 -12.77 -10.67
CA ASN A 131 -6.49 -12.67 -10.73
C ASN A 131 -7.19 -13.91 -10.19
N LEU A 132 -8.33 -13.69 -9.54
CA LEU A 132 -9.23 -14.75 -9.09
C LEU A 132 -10.44 -14.81 -10.02
N ASN A 133 -10.18 -15.23 -11.26
CA ASN A 133 -11.18 -15.35 -12.31
C ASN A 133 -11.39 -16.80 -12.71
N LYS A 134 -12.57 -17.10 -13.26
CA LYS A 134 -12.82 -18.40 -13.89
C LYS A 134 -11.67 -18.77 -14.82
N PHE A 135 -11.14 -19.98 -14.65
CA PHE A 135 -9.98 -20.44 -15.42
C PHE A 135 -10.35 -20.44 -16.91
N ARG A 136 -9.54 -19.74 -17.71
CA ARG A 136 -9.65 -19.74 -19.17
C ARG A 136 -8.41 -20.38 -19.75
N LEU A 137 -8.61 -21.18 -20.78
CA LEU A 137 -7.52 -21.78 -21.53
C LEU A 137 -6.70 -20.70 -22.24
N GLN A 138 -5.41 -20.97 -22.42
CA GLN A 138 -4.50 -20.07 -23.12
C GLN A 138 -4.87 -19.97 -24.61
N LEU A 139 -4.51 -18.85 -25.22
CA LEU A 139 -4.72 -18.63 -26.64
C LEU A 139 -4.01 -19.72 -27.45
N GLY A 140 -4.74 -20.35 -28.38
CA GLY A 140 -4.24 -21.45 -29.21
C GLY A 140 -4.70 -22.84 -28.76
N ILE A 141 -5.30 -22.98 -27.58
CA ILE A 141 -5.92 -24.23 -27.15
C ILE A 141 -7.37 -24.27 -27.64
N GLN A 142 -7.69 -25.25 -28.48
CA GLN A 142 -9.07 -25.54 -28.90
C GLN A 142 -9.53 -26.82 -28.21
N VAL A 143 -10.70 -26.75 -27.56
CA VAL A 143 -11.32 -27.91 -26.93
C VAL A 143 -12.32 -28.50 -27.92
N LEU A 144 -11.96 -29.62 -28.54
CA LEU A 144 -12.89 -30.40 -29.35
C LEU A 144 -13.71 -31.29 -28.41
N VAL A 145 -15.04 -31.25 -28.55
CA VAL A 145 -15.94 -32.00 -27.69
C VAL A 145 -16.84 -32.87 -28.55
N ASP A 146 -16.65 -34.18 -28.46
CA ASP A 146 -17.41 -35.15 -29.25
C ASP A 146 -18.80 -35.42 -28.63
N ASP A 147 -18.89 -35.45 -27.29
CA ASP A 147 -20.12 -35.71 -26.55
C ASP A 147 -20.65 -34.45 -25.83
N PRO A 148 -21.94 -34.13 -25.95
CA PRO A 148 -22.53 -32.95 -25.30
C PRO A 148 -22.49 -33.00 -23.77
N LYS A 149 -22.43 -34.21 -23.16
CA LYS A 149 -22.29 -34.37 -21.71
C LYS A 149 -20.95 -33.87 -21.18
N ASN A 150 -19.90 -33.94 -22.00
CA ASN A 150 -18.56 -33.50 -21.61
C ASN A 150 -18.47 -31.96 -21.53
N LEU A 151 -19.35 -31.22 -22.21
CA LEU A 151 -19.42 -29.76 -22.10
C LEU A 151 -19.69 -29.30 -20.66
N GLU A 152 -20.63 -29.97 -19.97
CA GLU A 152 -20.98 -29.60 -18.59
C GLU A 152 -19.83 -29.92 -17.63
N LEU A 153 -19.14 -31.06 -17.83
CA LEU A 153 -17.97 -31.44 -17.03
C LEU A 153 -16.82 -30.45 -17.20
N ILE A 154 -16.55 -29.99 -18.43
CA ILE A 154 -15.53 -28.97 -18.72
C ILE A 154 -15.87 -27.66 -18.02
N ARG A 155 -17.13 -27.21 -18.13
CA ARG A 155 -17.62 -25.99 -17.47
C ARG A 155 -17.48 -26.07 -15.96
N GLN A 156 -17.79 -27.23 -15.36
CA GLN A 156 -17.62 -27.47 -13.93
C GLN A 156 -16.14 -27.49 -13.53
N LYS A 157 -15.28 -28.11 -14.33
CA LYS A 157 -13.84 -28.19 -14.04
C LYS A 157 -13.19 -26.80 -14.02
N GLU A 158 -13.55 -25.92 -14.95
CA GLU A 158 -13.07 -24.52 -14.96
C GLU A 158 -13.46 -23.75 -13.69
N CYS A 159 -14.67 -23.98 -13.17
CA CYS A 159 -15.13 -23.39 -11.91
C CYS A 159 -14.44 -24.03 -10.69
N ASN A 160 -14.23 -25.34 -10.72
CA ASN A 160 -13.61 -26.09 -9.62
C ASN A 160 -12.15 -25.68 -9.43
N VAL A 161 -11.39 -25.43 -10.50
CA VAL A 161 -10.00 -24.93 -10.38
C VAL A 161 -9.94 -23.63 -9.57
N LEU A 162 -10.87 -22.71 -9.80
CA LEU A 162 -10.96 -21.47 -9.01
C LEU A 162 -11.33 -21.73 -7.55
N LYS A 163 -12.30 -22.64 -7.30
CA LYS A 163 -12.69 -23.03 -5.94
C LYS A 163 -11.54 -23.69 -5.18
N ASP A 164 -10.78 -24.56 -5.83
CA ASP A 164 -9.65 -25.27 -5.23
C ASP A 164 -8.54 -24.30 -4.81
N ARG A 165 -8.25 -23.29 -5.64
CA ARG A 165 -7.30 -22.22 -5.29
C ARG A 165 -7.77 -21.38 -4.10
N LEU A 166 -9.03 -20.97 -4.11
CA LEU A 166 -9.63 -20.24 -2.98
C LEU A 166 -9.60 -21.06 -1.71
N ASN A 167 -9.92 -22.36 -1.80
CA ASN A 167 -9.88 -23.27 -0.67
C ASN A 167 -8.51 -23.37 -0.04
N LYS A 168 -7.43 -23.43 -0.84
CA LYS A 168 -6.06 -23.46 -0.31
C LYS A 168 -5.71 -22.18 0.47
N ILE A 169 -6.15 -21.02 -0.03
CA ILE A 169 -5.92 -19.73 0.63
C ILE A 169 -6.74 -19.65 1.94
N ILE A 170 -8.00 -20.08 1.90
CA ILE A 170 -8.89 -20.05 3.07
C ILE A 170 -8.46 -21.09 4.10
N SER A 171 -8.03 -22.29 3.68
CA SER A 171 -7.53 -23.34 4.59
C SER A 171 -6.22 -22.95 5.27
N ALA A 172 -5.41 -22.09 4.64
CA ALA A 172 -4.25 -21.48 5.28
C ALA A 172 -4.64 -20.49 6.39
N GLY A 173 -5.92 -20.12 6.48
CA GLY A 173 -6.49 -19.25 7.50
C GLY A 173 -6.58 -17.78 7.10
N ALA A 174 -6.60 -17.46 5.80
CA ALA A 174 -6.75 -16.09 5.34
C ALA A 174 -8.19 -15.58 5.60
N ASN A 175 -8.33 -14.48 6.33
CA ASN A 175 -9.61 -13.81 6.58
C ASN A 175 -9.82 -12.60 5.65
N VAL A 176 -8.74 -12.05 5.12
CA VAL A 176 -8.77 -10.92 4.18
C VAL A 176 -7.89 -11.25 2.97
N ILE A 177 -8.44 -11.13 1.77
CA ILE A 177 -7.74 -11.38 0.51
C ILE A 177 -7.68 -10.08 -0.28
N LEU A 178 -6.46 -9.61 -0.53
CA LEU A 178 -6.17 -8.44 -1.35
C LEU A 178 -5.65 -8.92 -2.72
N THR A 179 -6.36 -8.60 -3.80
CA THR A 179 -5.86 -8.85 -5.15
C THR A 179 -5.53 -7.55 -5.87
N ARG A 180 -4.36 -7.51 -6.53
CA ARG A 180 -4.05 -6.42 -7.47
C ARG A 180 -4.97 -6.45 -8.69
N MET A 181 -5.32 -7.65 -9.14
CA MET A 181 -6.19 -7.85 -10.31
C MET A 181 -7.66 -7.94 -9.88
N GLY A 182 -8.54 -8.24 -10.84
CA GLY A 182 -9.96 -8.47 -10.58
C GLY A 182 -10.24 -9.76 -9.80
N ILE A 183 -11.42 -9.77 -9.17
CA ILE A 183 -12.07 -10.93 -8.59
C ILE A 183 -13.38 -11.10 -9.36
N ASP A 184 -13.63 -12.30 -9.85
CA ASP A 184 -14.84 -12.66 -10.59
C ASP A 184 -16.03 -12.88 -9.63
N ASP A 185 -17.25 -12.85 -10.15
CA ASP A 185 -18.46 -12.92 -9.32
C ASP A 185 -18.59 -14.28 -8.63
N THR A 186 -18.17 -15.34 -9.32
CA THR A 186 -18.13 -16.72 -8.77
C THR A 186 -17.16 -16.83 -7.59
N ALA A 187 -15.99 -16.21 -7.68
CA ALA A 187 -15.04 -16.13 -6.56
C ALA A 187 -15.61 -15.29 -5.41
N SER A 188 -16.25 -14.17 -5.73
CA SER A 188 -16.82 -13.26 -4.74
C SER A 188 -17.93 -13.93 -3.93
N GLN A 189 -18.80 -14.70 -4.58
CA GLN A 189 -19.82 -15.51 -3.91
C GLN A 189 -19.20 -16.58 -3.00
N TYR A 190 -18.13 -17.24 -3.45
CA TYR A 190 -17.43 -18.26 -2.67
C TYR A 190 -16.75 -17.70 -1.42
N MET A 191 -16.05 -16.57 -1.56
CA MET A 191 -15.43 -15.86 -0.44
C MET A 191 -16.49 -15.39 0.56
N ASN A 192 -17.61 -14.86 0.07
CA ASN A 192 -18.70 -14.41 0.91
C ASN A 192 -19.35 -15.56 1.69
N ALA A 193 -19.57 -16.72 1.06
CA ALA A 193 -20.05 -17.92 1.73
C ALA A 193 -19.08 -18.43 2.82
N SER A 194 -17.78 -18.18 2.63
CA SER A 194 -16.73 -18.53 3.59
C SER A 194 -16.48 -17.44 4.66
N GLY A 195 -17.20 -16.31 4.61
CA GLY A 195 -17.02 -15.19 5.53
C GLY A 195 -15.72 -14.39 5.36
N VAL A 196 -15.07 -14.50 4.20
CA VAL A 196 -13.76 -13.89 3.92
C VAL A 196 -13.95 -12.55 3.20
N LEU A 197 -13.21 -11.54 3.63
CA LEU A 197 -13.22 -10.22 3.00
C LEU A 197 -12.32 -10.20 1.76
N GLY A 198 -12.91 -9.99 0.58
CA GLY A 198 -12.18 -9.83 -0.68
C GLY A 198 -12.12 -8.37 -1.14
N LEU A 199 -10.92 -7.86 -1.39
CA LEU A 199 -10.68 -6.56 -2.04
C LEU A 199 -10.09 -6.77 -3.44
N ARG A 200 -10.71 -6.16 -4.44
CA ARG A 200 -10.31 -6.25 -5.84
C ARG A 200 -9.61 -4.98 -6.30
N ARG A 201 -8.71 -5.11 -7.29
CA ARG A 201 -8.03 -3.98 -7.95
C ARG A 201 -7.24 -3.06 -7.02
N VAL A 202 -6.51 -3.63 -6.06
CA VAL A 202 -5.59 -2.86 -5.20
C VAL A 202 -4.39 -2.40 -6.02
N GLU A 203 -3.93 -1.15 -5.82
CA GLU A 203 -2.74 -0.66 -6.51
C GLU A 203 -1.50 -1.48 -6.13
N LYS A 204 -0.60 -1.74 -7.08
CA LYS A 204 0.62 -2.52 -6.83
C LYS A 204 1.47 -1.91 -5.71
N GLY A 205 1.61 -0.58 -5.69
CA GLY A 205 2.37 0.13 -4.66
C GLY A 205 1.77 -0.06 -3.27
N ASP A 206 0.45 0.03 -3.17
CA ASP A 206 -0.28 -0.17 -1.92
C ASP A 206 -0.18 -1.60 -1.42
N LEU A 207 -0.33 -2.58 -2.32
CA LEU A 207 -0.21 -3.99 -1.97
C LEU A 207 1.15 -4.31 -1.34
N HIS A 208 2.24 -3.76 -1.89
CA HIS A 208 3.59 -3.96 -1.34
C HIS A 208 3.78 -3.25 0.00
N ARG A 209 3.18 -2.06 0.19
CA ARG A 209 3.25 -1.35 1.47
C ARG A 209 2.46 -2.10 2.55
N ILE A 210 1.26 -2.58 2.24
CA ILE A 210 0.45 -3.39 3.17
C ILE A 210 1.19 -4.68 3.53
N ALA A 211 1.75 -5.38 2.53
CA ALA A 211 2.55 -6.58 2.77
C ALA A 211 3.73 -6.28 3.71
N LYS A 212 4.47 -5.19 3.47
CA LYS A 212 5.58 -4.77 4.34
C LYS A 212 5.13 -4.44 5.77
N LEU A 213 3.97 -3.81 5.95
CA LEU A 213 3.45 -3.41 7.27
C LEU A 213 2.89 -4.59 8.07
N THR A 214 2.30 -5.57 7.38
CA THR A 214 1.63 -6.73 8.00
C THR A 214 2.54 -7.95 8.09
N GLY A 215 3.73 -7.91 7.47
CA GLY A 215 4.63 -9.05 7.34
C GLY A 215 4.22 -10.06 6.27
N ALA A 216 3.15 -9.80 5.50
CA ALA A 216 2.74 -10.67 4.39
C ALA A 216 3.79 -10.69 3.27
N THR A 217 3.79 -11.76 2.49
CA THR A 217 4.51 -11.80 1.21
C THR A 217 3.52 -11.59 0.06
N VAL A 218 3.94 -10.83 -0.96
CA VAL A 218 3.13 -10.65 -2.16
C VAL A 218 3.32 -11.88 -3.04
N ILE A 219 2.25 -12.65 -3.24
CA ILE A 219 2.28 -13.90 -4.00
C ILE A 219 1.90 -13.60 -5.45
N THR A 220 2.82 -13.88 -6.36
CA THR A 220 2.61 -13.75 -7.82
C THR A 220 1.99 -15.00 -8.43
N THR A 221 2.36 -16.19 -7.94
CA THR A 221 1.87 -17.48 -8.42
C THR A 221 1.77 -18.45 -7.24
N MET A 222 0.76 -19.32 -7.23
CA MET A 222 0.59 -20.40 -6.24
C MET A 222 1.38 -21.68 -6.57
N ALA A 223 2.13 -21.68 -7.67
CA ALA A 223 2.86 -22.84 -8.14
C ALA A 223 4.14 -23.04 -7.31
N THR A 224 4.32 -24.25 -6.83
CA THR A 224 5.57 -24.71 -6.21
C THR A 224 6.54 -25.20 -7.29
N PRO A 225 7.84 -25.32 -7.00
CA PRO A 225 8.83 -25.90 -7.92
C PRO A 225 8.49 -27.33 -8.36
N GLU A 226 7.72 -28.04 -7.55
CA GLU A 226 7.27 -29.44 -7.77
C GLU A 226 6.06 -29.51 -8.71
N GLY A 227 5.50 -28.36 -9.11
CA GLY A 227 4.35 -28.28 -10.02
C GLY A 227 2.99 -28.37 -9.33
N GLU A 228 2.97 -28.48 -8.00
CA GLU A 228 1.74 -28.44 -7.22
C GLU A 228 1.33 -27.01 -6.87
N GLU A 229 0.03 -26.73 -6.82
CA GLU A 229 -0.46 -25.46 -6.31
C GLU A 229 -0.62 -25.53 -4.79
N VAL A 230 0.19 -24.81 -4.03
CA VAL A 230 0.14 -24.76 -2.56
C VAL A 230 0.15 -23.31 -2.10
N PHE A 231 -0.55 -23.04 -0.98
CA PHE A 231 -0.50 -21.74 -0.33
C PHE A 231 0.14 -21.89 1.05
N ASP A 232 1.32 -21.30 1.23
CA ASP A 232 2.01 -21.34 2.51
C ASP A 232 1.37 -20.37 3.52
N PRO A 233 0.94 -20.84 4.71
CA PRO A 233 0.38 -19.98 5.75
C PRO A 233 1.35 -18.90 6.25
N LYS A 234 2.66 -19.13 6.10
CA LYS A 234 3.72 -18.15 6.46
C LYS A 234 3.70 -16.88 5.60
N SER A 235 3.04 -16.95 4.45
CA SER A 235 2.91 -15.81 3.53
C SER A 235 1.80 -14.84 3.95
N LEU A 236 0.97 -15.22 4.93
CA LEU A 236 -0.07 -14.36 5.47
C LEU A 236 0.51 -13.28 6.37
N GLY A 237 0.04 -12.06 6.20
CA GLY A 237 0.30 -10.98 7.13
C GLY A 237 -0.71 -10.98 8.28
N GLU A 238 -0.35 -10.35 9.38
CA GLU A 238 -1.20 -10.21 10.56
C GLU A 238 -1.58 -8.75 10.78
N CYS A 239 -2.84 -8.52 11.18
CA CYS A 239 -3.36 -7.21 11.52
C CYS A 239 -4.46 -7.33 12.58
N ASP A 240 -4.50 -6.40 13.54
CA ASP A 240 -5.48 -6.44 14.61
C ASP A 240 -6.91 -6.19 14.12
N LEU A 241 -7.08 -5.25 13.18
CA LEU A 241 -8.39 -4.82 12.71
C LEU A 241 -8.33 -4.36 11.25
N VAL A 242 -9.18 -4.96 10.42
CA VAL A 242 -9.50 -4.44 9.08
C VAL A 242 -10.94 -3.97 9.10
N ALA A 243 -11.15 -2.68 8.83
CA ALA A 243 -12.47 -2.07 8.83
C ALA A 243 -12.68 -1.21 7.58
N GLU A 244 -13.85 -1.35 6.98
CA GLU A 244 -14.36 -0.46 5.94
C GLU A 244 -15.15 0.68 6.60
N ARG A 245 -14.83 1.92 6.24
CA ARG A 245 -15.59 3.11 6.66
C ARG A 245 -15.94 3.94 5.44
N ALA A 246 -17.21 4.34 5.36
CA ALA A 246 -17.61 5.36 4.40
C ALA A 246 -17.06 6.71 4.87
N VAL A 247 -16.37 7.42 3.98
CA VAL A 247 -15.82 8.76 4.23
C VAL A 247 -16.43 9.70 3.19
N GLY A 248 -17.24 10.66 3.64
CA GLY A 248 -18.00 11.60 2.82
C GLY A 248 -19.06 12.31 3.66
#